data_AF-A0A8S3KDK4-F1
#
_entry.id   AF-A0A8S3KDK4-F1
#
_cell.length_a   1.000
_cell.length_b   1.000
_cell.length_c   1.000
_cell.angle_alpha   90.00
_cell.angle_beta   90.00
_cell.angle_gamma   90.00
#
_symmetry.space_group_name_H-M   'P 1'
#
loop_
_entity.id
_entity.type
_entity.pdbx_description
1 polymer ?
#
loop_
_entity_poly.entity_id
_entity_poly.type
_entity_poly.pdbx_seq_one_letter_code
_entity_poly.pdbx_strand_id
1 'polypeptide(L)'
;MCLDKARHVLYLSHEIESLKWLETLFINIWAAVLRTEMNKSDDISEHIKDISQFIKANVQNKNISVPDYMNEFINYKIERWVDSAFQARIMREDDHFVLDIAKTDDQHIKKQKNIIVLDKDTGIEQYSTRWSHGLAQFLEL
;
A
#
# COMPACT_ATOMS: atom_id res chain seq x y z
N MET A 1 18.54 -25.78 -4.33
CA MET A 1 18.32 -25.39 -2.93
C MET A 1 19.15 -24.14 -2.66
N CYS A 2 18.52 -22.97 -2.63
CA CYS A 2 19.04 -21.75 -2.03
C CYS A 2 17.82 -20.92 -1.62
N LEU A 3 17.56 -20.93 -0.31
CA LEU A 3 16.64 -20.03 0.37
C LEU A 3 17.26 -18.63 0.27
N ASP A 4 16.79 -17.81 -0.66
CA ASP A 4 17.00 -16.38 -0.53
C ASP A 4 15.77 -15.73 0.10
N LYS A 5 16.09 -14.81 1.00
CA LYS A 5 15.24 -14.29 2.05
C LYS A 5 14.02 -13.60 1.44
N ALA A 6 12.92 -13.61 2.18
CA ALA A 6 11.63 -12.95 1.90
C ALA A 6 11.68 -11.40 1.77
N ARG A 7 12.79 -10.84 1.25
CA ARG A 7 13.03 -9.42 0.95
C ARG A 7 12.89 -9.07 -0.53
N HIS A 8 12.92 -10.06 -1.42
CA HIS A 8 12.69 -9.83 -2.84
C HIS A 8 11.30 -10.36 -3.19
N VAL A 9 10.35 -9.44 -3.33
CA VAL A 9 9.06 -9.71 -3.98
C VAL A 9 9.38 -10.33 -5.33
N LEU A 10 9.13 -11.63 -5.42
CA LEU A 10 9.33 -12.43 -6.63
C LEU A 10 8.61 -11.76 -7.80
N TYR A 11 9.36 -11.61 -8.88
CA TYR A 11 8.96 -11.14 -10.19
C TYR A 11 7.52 -11.58 -10.53
N LEU A 12 6.59 -10.61 -10.54
CA LEU A 12 5.17 -10.82 -10.83
C LEU A 12 4.95 -10.98 -12.33
N SER A 13 5.37 -12.12 -12.89
CA SER A 13 4.90 -12.61 -14.19
C SER A 13 3.74 -13.59 -14.06
N HIS A 14 3.29 -13.86 -12.83
CA HIS A 14 2.16 -14.73 -12.53
C HIS A 14 1.14 -13.94 -11.73
N GLU A 15 -0.14 -14.01 -12.11
CA GLU A 15 -1.24 -13.67 -11.21
C GLU A 15 -1.14 -14.57 -9.98
N ILE A 16 -0.43 -14.11 -8.94
CA ILE A 16 -0.41 -14.83 -7.68
C ILE A 16 -1.80 -14.64 -7.09
N GLU A 17 -2.56 -15.73 -7.01
CA GLU A 17 -3.94 -15.71 -6.52
C GLU A 17 -4.07 -15.09 -5.11
N SER A 18 -2.99 -15.13 -4.33
CA SER A 18 -2.91 -14.49 -3.01
C SER A 18 -2.89 -12.95 -3.06
N LEU A 19 -2.47 -12.32 -4.16
CA LEU A 19 -2.46 -10.86 -4.32
C LEU A 19 -3.87 -10.28 -4.53
N LYS A 20 -4.79 -11.05 -5.14
CA LYS A 20 -6.18 -10.61 -5.36
C LYS A 20 -6.90 -10.30 -4.05
N TRP A 21 -6.65 -11.09 -3.01
CA TRP A 21 -7.23 -10.89 -1.68
C TRP A 21 -6.64 -9.68 -0.96
N LEU A 22 -5.34 -9.42 -1.16
CA LEU A 22 -4.66 -8.25 -0.58
C LEU A 22 -5.10 -6.95 -1.25
N GLU A 23 -5.36 -6.94 -2.55
CA GLU A 23 -5.88 -5.77 -3.26
C GLU A 23 -7.19 -5.27 -2.62
N THR A 24 -8.14 -6.18 -2.39
CA THR A 24 -9.41 -5.85 -1.73
C THR A 24 -9.17 -5.31 -0.32
N LEU A 25 -8.23 -5.89 0.42
CA LEU A 25 -7.87 -5.42 1.77
C LEU A 25 -7.29 -4.00 1.73
N PHE A 26 -6.36 -3.72 0.82
CA PHE A 26 -5.75 -2.40 0.67
C PHE A 26 -6.77 -1.33 0.28
N ILE A 27 -7.70 -1.64 -0.64
CA ILE A 27 -8.80 -0.73 -1.00
C ILE A 27 -9.67 -0.40 0.23
N ASN A 28 -10.00 -1.39 1.05
CA ASN A 28 -10.80 -1.17 2.27
C ASN A 28 -10.05 -0.32 3.31
N ILE A 29 -8.74 -0.55 3.49
CA ILE A 29 -7.90 0.28 4.35
C ILE A 29 -7.88 1.73 3.85
N TRP A 30 -7.65 1.93 2.56
CA TRP A 30 -7.61 3.25 1.93
C TRP A 30 -8.95 4.00 2.08
N ALA A 31 -10.06 3.32 1.79
CA ALA A 31 -11.39 3.89 1.95
C ALA A 31 -11.70 4.28 3.41
N ALA A 32 -11.25 3.49 4.39
CA ALA A 32 -11.38 3.83 5.80
C ALA A 32 -10.56 5.08 6.16
N VAL A 33 -9.31 5.14 5.71
CA VAL A 33 -8.41 6.29 5.93
C VAL A 33 -8.93 7.57 5.30
N LEU A 34 -9.53 7.53 4.11
CA LEU A 34 -10.10 8.70 3.45
C LEU A 34 -11.36 9.23 4.17
N ARG A 35 -12.15 8.34 4.78
CA ARG A 35 -13.34 8.71 5.55
C ARG A 35 -13.01 9.33 6.90
N THR A 36 -11.82 9.10 7.44
CA THR A 36 -11.37 9.74 8.67
C THR A 36 -11.17 11.24 8.44
N GLU A 37 -11.87 12.06 9.21
CA GLU A 37 -11.62 13.50 9.26
C GLU A 37 -10.35 13.74 10.07
N MET A 38 -9.28 14.21 9.43
CA MET A 38 -8.06 14.59 10.12
C MET A 38 -8.20 16.01 10.67
N ASN A 39 -8.61 16.14 11.92
CA ASN A 39 -8.42 17.41 12.62
C ASN A 39 -6.97 17.52 13.08
N LYS A 40 -6.36 18.70 12.94
CA LYS A 40 -4.91 18.94 13.19
C LYS A 40 -4.43 18.61 14.62
N SER A 41 -5.35 18.31 15.55
CA SER A 41 -5.08 18.03 16.96
C SER A 41 -5.28 16.58 17.37
N ASP A 42 -5.81 15.72 16.49
CA ASP A 42 -6.14 14.34 16.84
C ASP A 42 -4.89 13.46 16.71
N ASP A 43 -4.65 12.62 17.72
CA ASP A 43 -3.50 11.71 17.75
C ASP A 43 -3.70 10.65 16.66
N ILE A 44 -2.95 10.77 15.56
CA ILE A 44 -2.96 9.84 14.42
C ILE A 44 -2.81 8.39 14.92
N SER A 45 -2.12 8.17 16.04
CA SER A 45 -1.93 6.84 16.63
C SER A 45 -3.24 6.20 17.13
N GLU A 46 -4.22 6.99 17.58
CA GLU A 46 -5.54 6.50 17.99
C GLU A 46 -6.35 6.05 16.78
N HIS A 47 -6.40 6.88 15.73
CA HIS A 47 -7.06 6.52 14.46
C HIS A 47 -6.43 5.29 13.80
N ILE A 48 -5.10 5.13 13.87
CA ILE A 48 -4.42 3.92 13.36
C ILE A 48 -4.95 2.68 14.07
N LYS A 49 -5.08 2.71 15.40
CA LYS A 49 -5.59 1.58 16.18
C LYS A 49 -7.05 1.29 15.87
N ASP A 50 -7.88 2.32 15.81
CA ASP A 50 -9.31 2.18 15.54
C ASP A 50 -9.57 1.56 14.16
N ILE A 51 -8.93 2.09 13.12
CA ILE A 51 -9.04 1.55 11.75
C ILE A 51 -8.48 0.13 11.70
N SER A 52 -7.35 -0.13 12.35
CA SER A 52 -6.77 -1.47 12.39
C SER A 52 -7.71 -2.48 13.02
N GLN A 53 -8.38 -2.11 14.13
CA GLN A 53 -9.36 -2.97 14.79
C GLN A 53 -10.61 -3.16 13.93
N PHE A 54 -11.10 -2.10 13.28
CA PHE A 54 -12.23 -2.17 12.34
C PHE A 54 -11.95 -3.12 11.18
N ILE A 55 -10.77 -3.02 10.55
CA ILE A 55 -10.40 -3.89 9.43
C ILE A 55 -10.20 -5.34 9.91
N LYS A 56 -9.55 -5.56 11.06
CA LYS A 56 -9.43 -6.90 11.66
C LYS A 56 -10.80 -7.55 11.89
N ALA A 57 -11.77 -6.80 12.43
CA ALA A 57 -13.13 -7.28 12.64
C ALA A 57 -13.83 -7.64 11.32
N ASN A 58 -13.65 -6.83 10.27
CA ASN A 58 -14.21 -7.11 8.95
C ASN A 58 -13.60 -8.35 8.27
N VAL A 59 -12.30 -8.61 8.48
CA VAL A 59 -11.66 -9.84 8.02
C VAL A 59 -12.21 -11.05 8.78
N GLN A 60 -12.33 -10.96 10.11
CA GLN A 60 -12.87 -12.04 10.95
C GLN A 60 -14.34 -12.36 10.62
N ASN A 61 -15.15 -11.34 10.36
CA ASN A 61 -16.55 -11.49 9.96
C ASN A 61 -16.73 -11.96 8.51
N LYS A 62 -15.64 -12.21 7.77
CA LYS A 62 -15.64 -12.58 6.34
C LYS A 62 -16.30 -11.54 5.42
N ASN A 63 -16.39 -10.29 5.87
CA ASN A 63 -16.79 -9.15 5.02
C ASN A 63 -15.70 -8.85 3.98
N ILE A 64 -14.44 -9.15 4.31
CA ILE A 64 -13.30 -9.10 3.39
C ILE A 64 -12.85 -10.54 3.17
N SER A 65 -12.96 -11.02 1.92
CA SER A 65 -12.55 -12.38 1.58
C SER A 65 -11.03 -12.48 1.60
N VAL A 66 -10.50 -13.20 2.59
CA VAL A 66 -9.08 -13.50 2.72
C VAL A 66 -8.91 -14.96 3.14
N PRO A 67 -7.95 -15.70 2.58
CA PRO A 67 -7.60 -17.03 3.05
C PRO A 67 -7.17 -17.06 4.52
N ASP A 68 -7.60 -18.09 5.25
CA ASP A 68 -7.36 -18.20 6.70
C ASP A 68 -5.87 -18.18 7.08
N TYR A 69 -5.00 -18.71 6.22
CA TYR A 69 -3.55 -18.72 6.43
C TYR A 69 -2.92 -17.33 6.42
N MET A 70 -3.60 -16.30 5.90
CA MET A 70 -3.10 -14.92 5.88
C MET A 70 -3.49 -14.14 7.14
N ASN A 71 -4.35 -14.67 8.01
CA ASN A 71 -4.86 -13.93 9.17
C ASN A 71 -3.73 -13.47 10.11
N GLU A 72 -2.76 -14.34 10.41
CA GLU A 72 -1.59 -13.95 11.24
C GLU A 72 -0.75 -12.87 10.58
N PHE A 73 -0.53 -12.99 9.26
CA PHE A 73 0.24 -12.02 8.50
C PHE A 73 -0.45 -10.65 8.48
N ILE A 74 -1.76 -10.62 8.26
CA ILE A 74 -2.57 -9.39 8.28
C ILE A 74 -2.54 -8.78 9.68
N ASN A 75 -2.78 -9.57 10.73
CA ASN A 75 -2.76 -9.08 12.10
C ASN A 75 -1.43 -8.42 12.47
N TYR A 76 -0.31 -8.96 11.98
CA TYR A 76 1.02 -8.40 12.21
C TYR A 76 1.33 -7.14 11.40
N LYS A 77 0.73 -6.99 10.20
CA LYS A 77 1.06 -5.91 9.25
C LYS A 77 0.05 -4.77 9.21
N ILE A 78 -1.18 -5.00 9.63
CA ILE A 78 -2.31 -4.07 9.41
C ILE A 78 -2.07 -2.67 9.98
N GLU A 79 -1.51 -2.56 11.19
CA GLU A 79 -1.21 -1.24 11.78
C GLU A 79 -0.19 -0.46 10.93
N ARG A 80 0.83 -1.15 10.41
CA ARG A 80 1.81 -0.55 9.50
C ARG A 80 1.22 -0.21 8.14
N TRP A 81 0.26 -0.99 7.65
CA TRP A 81 -0.45 -0.67 6.41
C TRP A 81 -1.36 0.55 6.58
N VAL A 82 -2.06 0.66 7.71
CA VAL A 82 -2.90 1.83 8.02
C VAL A 82 -2.04 3.09 8.19
N ASP A 83 -0.90 2.99 8.88
CA ASP A 83 0.08 4.09 8.98
C ASP A 83 0.61 4.50 7.58
N SER A 84 0.98 3.51 6.75
CA SER A 84 1.42 3.77 5.37
C SER A 84 0.32 4.43 4.51
N ALA A 85 -0.94 4.05 4.70
CA ALA A 85 -2.07 4.70 4.02
C ALA A 85 -2.24 6.14 4.49
N PHE A 86 -2.10 6.44 5.78
CA PHE A 86 -2.12 7.82 6.25
C PHE A 86 -0.96 8.64 5.68
N GLN A 87 0.24 8.07 5.62
CA GLN A 87 1.40 8.70 4.97
C GLN A 87 1.13 8.96 3.49
N ALA A 88 0.59 7.99 2.74
CA ALA A 88 0.22 8.14 1.34
C ALA A 88 -0.79 9.29 1.12
N ARG A 89 -1.76 9.45 2.02
CA ARG A 89 -2.74 10.56 1.97
C ARG A 89 -2.11 11.94 2.18
N ILE A 90 -1.03 12.02 2.97
CA ILE A 90 -0.33 13.28 3.27
C ILE A 90 0.73 13.60 2.21
N MET A 91 1.32 12.57 1.60
CA MET A 91 2.33 12.73 0.54
C MET A 91 1.76 13.48 -0.65
N ARG A 92 2.55 14.44 -1.15
CA ARG A 92 2.24 15.20 -2.35
C ARG A 92 3.12 14.72 -3.51
N GLU A 93 2.47 14.52 -4.65
CA GLU A 93 3.13 14.40 -5.96
C GLU A 93 4.01 15.64 -6.19
N ASP A 94 5.17 15.46 -6.84
CA ASP A 94 6.20 16.47 -7.12
C ASP A 94 7.04 16.97 -5.91
N ASP A 95 6.74 16.54 -4.68
CA ASP A 95 7.59 16.78 -3.48
C ASP A 95 8.19 15.48 -2.95
N HIS A 96 7.38 14.41 -2.87
CA HIS A 96 7.80 13.13 -2.28
C HIS A 96 7.99 12.01 -3.31
N PHE A 97 7.35 12.10 -4.47
CA PHE A 97 7.42 11.10 -5.53
C PHE A 97 7.01 11.68 -6.90
N VAL A 98 7.49 11.06 -7.98
CA VAL A 98 7.06 11.32 -9.37
C VAL A 98 6.31 10.10 -9.89
N LEU A 99 5.21 10.33 -10.61
CA LEU A 99 4.54 9.29 -11.39
C LEU A 99 5.13 9.22 -12.79
N ASP A 100 5.96 8.21 -13.05
CA ASP A 100 6.34 7.87 -14.43
C ASP A 100 5.19 7.07 -15.05
N ILE A 101 4.29 7.81 -15.69
CA ILE A 101 3.30 7.23 -16.59
C ILE A 101 4.05 7.04 -17.91
N ALA A 102 4.63 5.86 -18.11
CA ALA A 102 5.10 5.46 -19.42
C ALA A 102 3.93 5.62 -20.39
N LYS A 103 4.00 6.65 -21.25
CA LYS A 103 3.05 6.88 -22.34
C LYS A 103 3.34 5.82 -23.39
N THR A 104 2.93 4.58 -23.14
CA THR A 104 2.85 3.59 -24.20
C THR A 104 1.76 4.07 -25.15
N ASP A 105 2.12 4.35 -26.40
CA ASP A 105 1.19 4.79 -27.46
C ASP A 105 0.05 3.79 -27.71
N ASP A 106 0.17 2.58 -27.17
CA ASP A 106 -0.83 1.53 -27.25
C ASP A 106 -1.92 1.72 -26.18
N GLN A 107 -3.07 2.24 -26.62
CA GLN A 107 -4.29 2.47 -25.85
C GLN A 107 -4.87 1.22 -25.14
N HIS A 108 -4.27 0.04 -25.33
CA HIS A 108 -4.76 -1.26 -24.86
C HIS A 108 -3.95 -1.85 -23.71
N ILE A 109 -2.78 -1.31 -23.36
CA ILE A 109 -1.99 -1.80 -22.22
C ILE A 109 -2.33 -0.92 -21.02
N LYS A 110 -2.82 -1.52 -19.93
CA LYS A 110 -3.03 -0.83 -18.64
C LYS A 110 -1.81 0.06 -18.37
N LYS A 111 -2.02 1.39 -18.30
CA LYS A 111 -0.97 2.35 -17.95
C LYS A 111 -0.31 1.88 -16.65
N GLN A 112 0.91 1.37 -16.74
CA GLN A 112 1.71 1.08 -15.57
C GLN A 112 2.16 2.42 -15.01
N LYS A 113 1.53 2.85 -13.91
CA LYS A 113 2.01 3.98 -13.13
C LYS A 113 3.20 3.46 -12.33
N ASN A 114 4.41 3.88 -12.68
CA ASN A 114 5.59 3.59 -11.86
C ASN A 114 5.81 4.76 -10.91
N ILE A 115 5.78 4.50 -9.60
CA ILE A 115 6.11 5.51 -8.59
C ILE A 115 7.63 5.55 -8.43
N ILE A 116 8.22 6.70 -8.73
CA ILE A 116 9.65 6.96 -8.55
C ILE A 116 9.82 7.79 -7.28
N VAL A 117 10.68 7.32 -6.37
CA VAL A 117 11.01 8.03 -5.13
C VAL A 117 11.89 9.24 -5.45
N LEU A 118 11.54 10.41 -4.91
CA LEU A 118 12.38 11.60 -4.97
C LEU A 118 13.18 11.75 -3.68
N ASP A 119 14.47 12.01 -3.83
CA ASP A 119 15.30 12.49 -2.72
C ASP A 119 15.06 13.99 -2.51
N LYS A 120 14.57 14.38 -1.33
CA LYS A 120 14.20 15.76 -1.04
C LYS A 120 15.39 16.72 -0.98
N ASP A 121 16.55 16.22 -0.54
CA ASP A 121 17.73 17.07 -0.35
C ASP A 121 18.46 17.35 -1.66
N THR A 122 18.30 16.48 -2.66
CA THR A 122 19.04 16.54 -3.92
C THR A 122 18.15 16.70 -5.16
N GLY A 123 16.85 16.45 -5.05
CA GLY A 123 15.91 16.41 -6.16
C GLY A 123 16.17 15.25 -7.14
N ILE A 124 16.98 14.26 -6.74
CA ILE A 124 17.36 13.13 -7.59
C ILE A 124 16.29 12.05 -7.52
N GLU A 125 15.89 11.59 -8.70
CA GLU A 125 15.00 10.45 -8.89
C GLU A 125 15.72 9.12 -8.58
N GLN A 126 15.16 8.35 -7.66
CA GLN A 126 15.72 7.06 -7.24
C GLN A 126 14.94 5.89 -7.85
N TYR A 127 15.23 5.59 -9.12
CA TYR A 127 14.57 4.53 -9.91
C TYR A 127 14.64 3.11 -9.30
N SER A 128 15.68 2.80 -8.54
CA SER A 128 15.84 1.49 -7.90
C SER A 128 15.24 1.41 -6.49
N THR A 129 14.78 2.53 -5.94
CA THR A 129 14.24 2.60 -4.57
C THR A 129 12.74 2.38 -4.62
N ARG A 130 12.23 1.51 -3.74
CA ARG A 130 10.80 1.28 -3.58
C ARG A 130 10.39 1.53 -2.14
N TRP A 131 9.25 2.18 -1.96
CA TRP A 131 8.65 2.35 -0.65
C TRP A 131 8.22 0.99 -0.08
N SER A 132 8.55 0.76 1.20
CA SER A 132 8.26 -0.49 1.89
C SER A 132 6.91 -0.44 2.60
N HIS A 133 6.49 -1.57 3.19
CA HIS A 133 5.30 -1.64 4.06
C HIS A 133 3.96 -1.28 3.42
N GLY A 134 3.76 -1.52 2.13
CA GLY A 134 2.46 -1.26 1.49
C GLY A 134 2.28 0.18 0.97
N LEU A 135 3.20 1.09 1.30
CA LEU A 135 3.09 2.51 0.93
C LEU A 135 3.04 2.72 -0.59
N ALA A 136 3.86 1.99 -1.36
CA ALA A 136 3.81 2.05 -2.81
C ALA A 136 2.43 1.62 -3.35
N GLN A 137 1.83 0.56 -2.80
CA GLN A 137 0.50 0.11 -3.18
C GLN A 137 -0.57 1.18 -2.92
N PHE A 138 -0.50 1.91 -1.80
CA PHE A 138 -1.46 2.99 -1.51
C PHE A 138 -1.30 4.22 -2.40
N LEU A 139 -0.09 4.51 -2.87
CA LEU A 139 0.16 5.57 -3.85
C LEU A 139 -0.28 5.18 -5.28
N GLU A 140 -0.40 3.88 -5.57
CA GLU A 140 -0.91 3.38 -6.86
C GLU A 140 -2.45 3.38 -6.93
N LEU A 141 -3.14 3.30 -5.78
CA LEU A 141 -4.61 3.26 -5.63
C LEU A 141 -5.27 4.60 -5.95
#